data_AF-A0A7H8PX57-F1
#
_entry.id   AF-A0A7H8PX57-F1
#
_cell.length_a   1.000
_cell.length_b   1.000
_cell.length_c   1.000
_cell.angle_alpha   90.00
_cell.angle_beta   90.00
_cell.angle_gamma   90.00
#
_symmetry.space_group_name_H-M   'P 1'
#
loop_
_entity.id
_entity.type
_entity.pdbx_description
1 polymer ?
#
loop_
_entity_poly.entity_id
_entity_poly.type
_entity_poly.pdbx_seq_one_letter_code
_entity_poly.pdbx_strand_id
1 'polypeptide(L)' 'MTSHRTASVCSHVNISEEETRHLRYRLQNEITWLSRQVQDLQGAAESLDISLMQTYREMLYSRRALLGRIPR' A
#
# COMPACT_ATOMS: atom_id res chain seq x y z
N MET A 1 33.88 29.98 -21.93
CA MET A 1 32.54 29.47 -21.55
C MET A 1 32.40 28.04 -22.04
N THR A 2 32.54 27.04 -21.16
CA THR A 2 32.17 25.65 -21.46
C THR A 2 31.49 25.08 -20.23
N SER A 3 30.16 25.07 -20.27
CA SER A 3 29.32 24.55 -19.19
C SER A 3 29.33 23.04 -19.29
N HIS A 4 30.08 22.39 -18.41
CA HIS A 4 30.03 20.95 -18.20
C HIS A 4 28.77 20.66 -17.39
N ARG A 5 27.65 20.49 -18.09
CA ARG A 5 26.40 20.03 -17.49
C ARG A 5 26.57 18.55 -17.20
N THR A 6 27.15 18.23 -16.04
CA THR A 6 27.19 16.86 -15.52
C THR A 6 25.75 16.42 -15.31
N ALA A 7 25.30 15.51 -16.15
CA ALA A 7 24.02 14.84 -15.98
C ALA A 7 24.01 14.22 -14.58
N SER A 8 23.07 14.66 -13.74
CA SER A 8 22.79 14.01 -12.47
C SER A 8 22.43 12.55 -12.80
N VAL A 9 23.37 11.64 -12.52
CA VAL A 9 23.13 10.21 -12.58
C VAL A 9 22.12 9.95 -11.47
N CYS A 10 20.84 9.94 -11.84
CA CYS A 10 19.80 9.40 -11.00
C CYS A 10 20.18 7.94 -10.79
N SER A 11 20.69 7.62 -9.61
CA SER A 11 20.95 6.24 -9.22
C SER A 11 19.60 5.54 -9.19
N HIS A 12 19.24 4.94 -10.32
CA HIS A 12 18.11 4.03 -10.42
C HIS A 12 18.36 2.93 -9.39
N VAL A 13 17.73 3.07 -8.23
CA VAL A 13 17.59 1.97 -7.27
C VAL A 13 16.84 0.92 -8.06
N ASN A 14 17.56 -0.09 -8.51
CA ASN A 14 17.05 -1.19 -9.29
C ASN A 14 16.24 -2.06 -8.33
N ILE A 15 15.07 -1.56 -7.90
CA ILE A 15 14.09 -2.36 -7.17
C ILE A 15 13.79 -3.52 -8.11
N SER A 16 14.08 -4.72 -7.66
CA SER A 16 13.89 -5.90 -8.50
C SER A 16 12.42 -5.97 -8.91
N GLU A 17 12.16 -6.31 -10.17
CA GLU A 17 10.80 -6.57 -10.64
C GLU A 17 10.13 -7.64 -9.76
N GLU A 18 10.91 -8.61 -9.28
CA GLU A 18 10.46 -9.62 -8.32
C GLU A 18 10.03 -9.01 -6.98
N GLU A 19 10.84 -8.13 -6.41
CA GLU A 19 10.50 -7.42 -5.17
C GLU A 19 9.23 -6.57 -5.34
N THR A 20 9.09 -5.94 -6.50
CA THR A 20 7.91 -5.14 -6.87
C THR A 20 6.65 -6.02 -6.97
N ARG A 21 6.75 -7.19 -7.62
CA ARG A 21 5.67 -8.18 -7.69
C ARG A 21 5.33 -8.74 -6.32
N HIS A 22 6.33 -9.04 -5.49
CA HIS A 22 6.13 -9.55 -4.13
C HIS A 22 5.43 -8.51 -3.24
N LEU A 23 5.85 -7.25 -3.31
CA LEU A 23 5.22 -6.16 -2.58
C LEU A 23 3.76 -5.97 -3.02
N ARG A 24 3.49 -5.99 -4.33
CA ARG A 24 2.14 -5.93 -4.90
C ARG A 24 1.25 -7.06 -4.35
N TYR A 25 1.74 -8.29 -4.39
CA TYR A 25 1.01 -9.46 -3.88
C TYR A 25 0.72 -9.35 -2.38
N ARG A 26 1.71 -8.92 -1.59
CA ARG A 26 1.52 -8.69 -0.14
C ARG A 26 0.45 -7.64 0.14
N LEU A 27 0.49 -6.50 -0.56
CA LEU A 27 -0.52 -5.45 -0.40
C LEU A 27 -1.92 -5.94 -0.77
N GLN A 28 -2.07 -6.74 -1.82
CA GLN A 28 -3.35 -7.34 -2.20
C GLN A 28 -3.90 -8.26 -1.11
N ASN A 29 -3.04 -9.09 -0.51
CA ASN A 29 -3.43 -9.96 0.60
C ASN A 29 -3.83 -9.17 1.85
N GLU A 30 -3.05 -8.15 2.20
CA GLU A 30 -3.36 -7.27 3.34
C GLU A 30 -4.68 -6.52 3.13
N ILE A 31 -4.93 -6.00 1.91
CA ILE A 31 -6.20 -5.34 1.57
C ILE A 31 -7.37 -6.32 1.70
N THR A 32 -7.21 -7.55 1.21
CA THR A 32 -8.24 -8.59 1.28
C THR A 32 -8.57 -8.94 2.73
N TRP A 33 -7.53 -9.17 3.54
CA TRP A 33 -7.68 -9.47 4.96
C TRP A 33 -8.36 -8.32 5.71
N LEU A 34 -7.88 -7.08 5.56
CA LEU A 34 -8.48 -5.91 6.22
C LEU A 34 -9.93 -5.67 5.79
N SER A 35 -10.24 -5.89 4.51
CA SER A 35 -11.63 -5.73 4.00
C SER A 35 -12.56 -6.71 4.69
N ARG A 36 -12.12 -7.95 4.91
CA ARG A 36 -12.88 -8.95 5.66
C ARG A 36 -13.04 -8.57 7.13
N GLN A 37 -11.99 -8.09 7.79
CA GLN A 37 -12.09 -7.63 9.18
C GLN A 37 -13.11 -6.50 9.35
N VAL A 38 -13.18 -5.56 8.41
CA VAL A 38 -14.20 -4.50 8.42
C VAL A 38 -15.61 -5.09 8.26
N GLN A 39 -15.80 -6.04 7.34
CA GLN A 39 -17.09 -6.71 7.14
C GLN A 39 -17.52 -7.48 8.39
N ASP A 40 -16.61 -8.23 8.99
CA ASP A 40 -16.88 -9.02 10.20
C ASP A 40 -17.28 -8.11 11.37
N LEU A 41 -16.58 -6.97 11.56
CA LEU A 41 -16.93 -5.98 12.59
C LEU A 41 -18.28 -5.32 12.35
N GLN A 42 -18.65 -5.04 11.09
CA GLN A 42 -19.95 -4.46 10.74
C GLN A 42 -21.12 -5.44 10.98
N GLY A 43 -20.86 -6.75 10.90
CA GLY A 43 -21.85 -7.80 11.16
C GLY A 43 -22.05 -8.12 12.65
N ALA A 44 -21.17 -7.66 13.54
CA ALA A 44 -21.27 -7.91 14.97
C ALA A 44 -22.33 -7.00 15.62
N ALA A 45 -23.48 -7.59 16.00
CA ALA A 45 -24.68 -6.86 16.40
C ALA A 45 -24.62 -6.20 17.81
N GLU A 46 -23.69 -6.59 18.68
CA GLU A 46 -23.76 -6.22 20.11
C GLU A 46 -22.71 -5.21 20.58
N SER A 47 -21.62 -4.98 19.84
CA SER A 47 -20.63 -3.94 20.19
C SER A 47 -19.69 -3.63 19.02
N LEU A 48 -20.15 -2.78 18.10
CA LEU A 48 -19.27 -2.25 17.06
C LEU A 48 -18.17 -1.39 17.70
N ASP A 49 -16.94 -1.88 17.68
CA ASP A 49 -15.77 -1.08 18.04
C ASP A 49 -15.48 -0.08 16.90
N ILE A 50 -16.01 1.14 17.05
CA ILE A 50 -15.89 2.21 16.07
C ILE A 50 -14.43 2.61 15.87
N SER A 51 -13.64 2.64 16.95
CA SER A 51 -12.22 3.03 16.91
C SER A 51 -11.40 2.01 16.12
N LEU A 52 -11.66 0.72 16.34
CA LEU A 52 -11.02 -0.35 15.57
C LEU A 52 -11.47 -0.33 14.11
N MET A 53 -12.77 -0.15 13.83
CA MET A 53 -13.28 -0.05 12.47
C MET A 53 -12.63 1.13 11.72
N GLN A 54 -12.50 2.30 12.36
CA GLN A 54 -11.83 3.45 11.76
C GLN A 54 -10.36 3.16 11.49
N THR A 55 -9.67 2.49 12.42
CA THR A 55 -8.27 2.08 12.23
C THR A 55 -8.10 1.19 11.00
N TYR A 56 -8.96 0.18 10.82
CA TYR A 56 -8.91 -0.67 9.62
C TYR A 56 -9.23 0.09 8.32
N ARG A 57 -10.12 1.08 8.36
CA ARG A 57 -10.41 1.95 7.20
C ARG A 57 -9.18 2.76 6.78
N GLU A 58 -8.46 3.36 7.73
CA GLU A 58 -7.22 4.09 7.45
C GLU A 58 -6.11 3.16 6.93
N MET A 59 -6.00 1.96 7.50
CA MET A 59 -5.08 0.93 7.02
C MET A 59 -5.39 0.49 5.58
N LEU A 60 -6.66 0.35 5.21
CA LEU A 60 -7.09 0.07 3.83
C LEU A 60 -6.75 1.22 2.89
N TYR A 61 -7.04 2.45 3.30
CA TYR A 61 -6.76 3.65 2.51
C TYR A 61 -5.28 3.75 2.16
N SER A 62 -4.41 3.65 3.17
CA SER A 62 -2.95 3.72 2.99
C SER A 62 -2.42 2.61 2.07
N ARG A 63 -2.90 1.36 2.22
CA ARG A 63 -2.45 0.24 1.37
C ARG A 63 -2.93 0.35 -0.07
N ARG A 64 -4.16 0.82 -0.29
CA ARG A 64 -4.67 1.09 -1.65
C ARG A 64 -3.86 2.21 -2.32
N ALA A 65 -3.51 3.26 -1.57
CA ALA A 65 -2.65 4.33 -2.07
C ALA A 65 -1.24 3.83 -2.42
N LEU A 66 -0.64 2.96 -1.61
CA LEU A 66 0.65 2.33 -1.91
C LEU A 66 0.57 1.44 -3.15
N LEU A 67 -0.43 0.56 -3.22
CA LEU A 67 -0.64 -0.34 -4.36
C LEU A 67 -0.82 0.43 -5.67
N GLY A 68 -1.55 1.54 -5.64
CA GLY A 68 -1.77 2.42 -6.79
C GLY A 68 -0.51 3.13 -7.30
N ARG A 69 0.55 3.19 -6.49
CA ARG A 69 1.86 3.77 -6.87
C ARG A 69 2.85 2.72 -7.39
N ILE A 70 2.53 1.43 -7.30
CA ILE A 70 3.41 0.36 -7.78
C ILE A 70 3.33 0.28 -9.33
N PRO A 71 4.45 0.36 -10.05
CA PRO A 71 4.51 0.22 -11.51
C PRO A 71 3.87 -1.09 -11.98
N ARG A 72 3.10 -1.05 -13.06
CA ARG A 72 2.40 -2.20 -13.66
C ARG A 72 3.36 -3.15 -14.35
#